data_AF-A0A947F3J1-F1
#
_entry.id   AF-A0A947F3J1-F1
#
_cell.length_a   1.000
_cell.length_b   1.000
_cell.length_c   1.000
_cell.angle_alpha   90.00
_cell.angle_beta   90.00
_cell.angle_gamma   90.00
#
_symmetry.space_group_name_H-M   'P 1'
#
loop_
_entity.id
_entity.type
_entity.pdbx_description
1 polymer ?
#
loop_
_entity_poly.entity_id
_entity_poly.type
_entity_poly.pdbx_seq_one_letter_code
_entity_poly.pdbx_strand_id
1 'polypeptide(L)'
;MNAHFYFMNTDEKCNLLAKRIRKILRAGIHLNSVVTHFIDSTFSNPCLNELEKIIADQSNSERDSLIELIFFPDEEIQAKLENFLNSHHYCREDKKKVLDYLSFKPIESTIHFPDGKGTLSVKMPSEAAGQFLIRLNIHRKIDKRISAAIET
;
A
#
# COMPACT_ATOMS: atom_id res chain seq x y z
N MET A 1 11.94 -35.99 -10.27
CA MET A 1 12.21 -34.69 -9.63
C MET A 1 11.02 -33.80 -9.97
N ASN A 2 9.98 -33.82 -9.12
CA ASN A 2 8.65 -33.29 -9.46
C ASN A 2 8.58 -31.80 -9.10
N ALA A 3 8.47 -30.96 -10.12
CA ALA A 3 8.10 -29.57 -9.97
C ALA A 3 6.63 -29.50 -9.50
N HIS A 4 6.43 -29.36 -8.19
CA HIS A 4 5.14 -29.00 -7.61
C HIS A 4 4.80 -27.55 -7.99
N PHE A 5 4.24 -27.34 -9.18
CA PHE A 5 3.42 -26.16 -9.43
C PHE A 5 2.11 -26.33 -8.66
N TYR A 6 2.07 -25.87 -7.41
CA TYR A 6 0.83 -25.75 -6.67
C TYR A 6 -0.06 -24.74 -7.40
N PHE A 7 -1.11 -25.22 -8.07
CA PHE A 7 -2.26 -24.40 -8.43
C PHE A 7 -2.92 -23.95 -7.12
N MET A 8 -2.52 -22.80 -6.61
CA MET A 8 -3.22 -22.16 -5.50
C MET A 8 -4.64 -21.84 -5.93
N ASN A 9 -5.62 -22.16 -5.10
CA ASN A 9 -6.99 -21.76 -5.39
C ASN A 9 -7.13 -20.22 -5.32
N THR A 10 -8.17 -19.70 -5.98
CA THR A 10 -8.41 -18.25 -6.09
C THR A 10 -8.53 -17.54 -4.73
N ASP A 11 -9.09 -18.19 -3.73
CA ASP A 11 -9.24 -17.60 -2.39
C ASP A 11 -7.91 -17.58 -1.63
N GLU A 12 -7.09 -18.62 -1.80
CA GLU A 12 -5.80 -18.78 -1.16
C GLU A 12 -4.80 -17.74 -1.64
N LYS A 13 -4.71 -17.48 -2.96
CA LYS A 13 -3.85 -16.43 -3.52
C LYS A 13 -4.28 -15.02 -3.07
N CYS A 14 -5.59 -14.78 -2.92
CA CYS A 14 -6.13 -13.50 -2.45
C CYS A 14 -5.82 -13.28 -0.97
N ASN A 15 -6.02 -14.32 -0.14
CA ASN A 15 -5.67 -14.30 1.27
C ASN A 15 -4.16 -14.09 1.47
N LEU A 16 -3.32 -14.78 0.70
CA LEU A 16 -1.87 -14.59 0.75
C LEU A 16 -1.46 -13.17 0.36
N LEU A 17 -2.04 -12.59 -0.69
CA LEU A 17 -1.76 -11.20 -1.07
C LEU A 17 -2.11 -10.25 0.07
N ALA A 18 -3.32 -10.38 0.62
CA ALA A 18 -3.78 -9.56 1.74
C ALA A 18 -2.87 -9.70 2.97
N LYS A 19 -2.41 -10.92 3.30
CA LYS A 19 -1.44 -11.16 4.37
C LYS A 19 -0.11 -10.47 4.12
N ARG A 20 0.40 -10.48 2.89
CA ARG A 20 1.65 -9.81 2.52
C ARG A 20 1.53 -8.29 2.61
N ILE A 21 0.47 -7.72 2.05
CA ILE A 21 0.16 -6.28 2.16
C ILE A 21 0.09 -5.88 3.63
N ARG A 22 -0.67 -6.62 4.44
CA ARG A 22 -0.78 -6.37 5.88
C ARG A 22 0.58 -6.44 6.60
N LYS A 23 1.44 -7.40 6.24
CA LYS A 23 2.78 -7.52 6.83
C LYS A 23 3.64 -6.31 6.48
N ILE A 24 3.60 -5.84 5.23
CA ILE A 24 4.36 -4.68 4.77
C ILE A 24 3.89 -3.43 5.53
N LEU A 25 2.59 -3.15 5.54
CA LEU A 25 2.03 -1.96 6.20
C LEU A 25 2.28 -1.96 7.71
N ARG A 26 2.19 -3.13 8.37
CA ARG A 26 2.49 -3.27 9.80
C ARG A 26 3.97 -3.16 10.15
N ALA A 27 4.87 -3.39 9.20
CA ALA A 27 6.30 -3.19 9.44
C ALA A 27 6.67 -1.70 9.55
N GLY A 28 5.74 -0.82 9.19
CA GLY A 28 5.91 0.63 9.21
C GLY A 28 6.11 1.18 7.80
N ILE A 29 5.60 2.39 7.59
CA ILE A 29 5.73 3.15 6.35
C ILE A 29 6.75 4.25 6.60
N HIS A 30 7.81 4.28 5.80
CA HIS A 30 8.84 5.31 5.90
C HIS A 30 8.54 6.37 4.85
N LEU A 31 8.13 7.56 5.28
CA LEU A 31 7.93 8.66 4.34
C LEU A 31 9.30 9.17 3.90
N ASN A 32 9.48 9.32 2.59
CA ASN A 32 10.67 9.96 2.06
C ASN A 32 10.59 11.49 2.23
N SER A 33 11.73 12.15 2.04
CA SER A 33 11.85 13.61 2.18
C SER A 33 10.96 14.38 1.19
N VAL A 34 10.71 13.84 0.00
CA VAL A 34 9.86 14.47 -1.02
C VAL A 34 8.40 14.49 -0.57
N VAL A 35 7.87 13.36 -0.09
CA VAL A 35 6.51 13.27 0.44
C VAL A 35 6.35 14.13 1.69
N THR A 36 7.36 14.13 2.57
CA THR A 36 7.35 14.95 3.79
C THR A 36 7.35 16.44 3.46
N HIS A 37 8.20 16.88 2.53
CA HIS A 37 8.22 18.28 2.06
C HIS A 37 6.89 18.69 1.41
N PHE A 38 6.25 17.78 0.65
CA PHE A 38 4.93 18.03 0.09
C PHE A 38 3.88 18.22 1.21
N ILE A 39 3.88 17.34 2.21
CA ILE A 39 3.00 17.47 3.38
C ILE A 39 3.26 18.82 4.08
N ASP A 40 4.52 19.17 4.33
CA ASP A 40 4.85 20.41 5.02
C ASP A 40 4.46 21.66 4.20
N SER A 41 4.53 21.59 2.87
CA SER A 41 4.10 22.70 2.00
C SER A 41 2.58 22.83 1.90
N THR A 42 1.85 21.71 1.83
CA THR A 42 0.40 21.70 1.65
C THR A 42 -0.35 21.96 2.95
N PHE A 43 0.12 21.42 4.06
CA PHE A 43 -0.57 21.45 5.36
C PHE A 43 0.04 22.47 6.34
N SER A 44 0.75 23.48 5.81
CA SER A 44 1.36 24.58 6.60
C SER A 44 2.35 24.10 7.68
N ASN A 45 3.24 23.17 7.32
CA ASN A 45 4.27 22.58 8.17
C ASN A 45 3.71 22.01 9.50
N PRO A 46 2.80 21.03 9.42
CA PRO A 46 2.07 20.56 10.58
C PRO A 46 2.99 19.75 11.51
N CYS A 47 2.77 19.86 12.82
CA CYS A 47 3.34 18.93 13.79
C CYS A 47 2.59 17.59 13.79
N LEU A 48 3.15 16.57 14.46
CA LEU A 48 2.52 15.24 14.53
C LEU A 48 1.09 15.28 15.10
N ASN A 49 0.83 16.12 16.11
CA ASN A 49 -0.51 16.26 16.70
C ASN A 49 -1.51 16.90 15.72
N GLU A 50 -1.07 17.78 14.83
CA GLU A 50 -1.94 18.38 13.81
C GLU A 50 -2.25 17.37 12.71
N LEU A 51 -1.26 16.59 12.28
CA LEU A 51 -1.48 15.47 11.35
C LEU A 51 -2.45 14.44 11.93
N GLU A 52 -2.32 14.08 13.20
CA GLU A 52 -3.25 13.16 13.88
C GLU A 52 -4.69 13.70 13.87
N LYS A 53 -4.87 15.00 14.14
CA LYS A 53 -6.18 15.66 14.10
C LYS A 53 -6.80 15.63 12.70
N ILE A 54 -6.01 15.94 11.66
CA ILE A 54 -6.48 15.89 10.26
C ILE A 54 -6.92 14.47 9.90
N ILE A 55 -6.14 13.46 10.30
CA ILE A 55 -6.44 12.04 10.03
C ILE A 55 -7.71 11.58 10.76
N ALA A 56 -7.91 12.03 12.00
CA ALA A 56 -9.04 11.66 12.84
C ALA A 56 -10.36 12.35 12.43
N ASP A 57 -10.30 13.54 11.82
CA ASP A 57 -11.47 14.32 11.44
C ASP A 57 -12.03 13.90 10.06
N GLN A 58 -13.10 13.10 10.08
CA GLN A 58 -13.78 12.65 8.86
C GLN A 58 -14.42 13.76 8.03
N SER A 59 -14.64 14.95 8.61
CA SER A 59 -15.22 16.09 7.89
C SER A 59 -14.16 17.00 7.26
N ASN A 60 -12.89 16.78 7.59
CA ASN A 60 -11.79 17.56 7.04
C ASN A 60 -11.56 17.20 5.57
N SER A 61 -11.68 18.18 4.68
CA SER A 61 -11.50 18.01 3.23
C SER A 61 -10.10 17.55 2.84
N GLU A 62 -9.08 17.80 3.67
CA GLU A 62 -7.69 17.47 3.38
C GLU A 62 -7.31 16.06 3.89
N ARG A 63 -8.16 15.45 4.73
CA ARG A 63 -7.95 14.11 5.30
C ARG A 63 -7.65 13.08 4.21
N ASP A 64 -8.49 13.04 3.18
CA ASP A 64 -8.41 12.02 2.14
C ASP A 64 -7.10 12.17 1.34
N SER A 65 -6.67 13.41 1.07
CA SER A 65 -5.39 13.67 0.42
C SER A 65 -4.21 13.24 1.29
N LEU A 66 -4.24 13.52 2.60
CA LEU A 66 -3.18 13.09 3.52
C LEU A 66 -3.11 11.57 3.62
N ILE A 67 -4.25 10.90 3.73
CA ILE A 67 -4.35 9.44 3.78
C ILE A 67 -3.84 8.81 2.46
N GLU A 68 -4.20 9.37 1.31
CA GLU A 68 -3.70 8.89 0.02
C GLU A 68 -2.18 9.01 -0.08
N LEU A 69 -1.59 10.12 0.38
CA LEU A 69 -0.14 10.30 0.41
C LEU A 69 0.56 9.29 1.32
N ILE A 70 0.05 9.11 2.54
CA ILE A 70 0.65 8.21 3.54
C ILE A 70 0.58 6.75 3.08
N PHE A 71 -0.53 6.33 2.49
CA PHE A 71 -0.75 4.96 2.05
C PHE A 71 -0.52 4.78 0.55
N PHE A 72 0.22 5.67 -0.11
CA PHE A 72 0.57 5.44 -1.50
C PHE A 72 1.53 4.24 -1.60
N PRO A 73 1.26 3.23 -2.45
CA PRO A 73 2.19 2.12 -2.66
C PRO A 73 3.36 2.62 -3.52
N ASP A 74 4.42 3.10 -2.86
CA ASP A 74 5.65 3.52 -3.52
C ASP A 74 6.37 2.37 -4.24
N GLU A 75 7.47 2.70 -4.91
CA GLU A 75 8.27 1.74 -5.68
C GLU A 75 8.81 0.60 -4.79
N GLU A 76 9.15 0.86 -3.53
CA GLU A 76 9.66 -0.15 -2.61
C GLU A 76 8.57 -1.16 -2.24
N ILE A 77 7.37 -0.69 -1.90
CA ILE A 77 6.21 -1.53 -1.63
C ILE A 77 5.82 -2.31 -2.89
N GLN A 78 5.84 -1.66 -4.06
CA GLN A 78 5.53 -2.29 -5.33
C GLN A 78 6.51 -3.41 -5.65
N ALA A 79 7.82 -3.16 -5.56
CA ALA A 79 8.88 -4.17 -5.79
C ALA A 79 8.76 -5.38 -4.83
N LYS A 80 8.43 -5.15 -3.55
CA LYS A 80 8.21 -6.22 -2.56
C LYS A 80 7.03 -7.14 -2.93
N LEU A 81 6.01 -6.58 -3.59
CA LEU A 81 4.81 -7.32 -3.98
C LEU A 81 4.89 -7.87 -5.41
N GLU A 82 5.72 -7.28 -6.26
CA GLU A 82 5.81 -7.54 -7.69
C GLU A 82 6.04 -9.01 -8.04
N ASN A 83 7.00 -9.67 -7.40
CA ASN A 83 7.25 -11.10 -7.60
C ASN A 83 6.01 -11.96 -7.33
N PHE A 84 5.22 -11.57 -6.32
CA PHE A 84 3.99 -12.29 -6.00
C PHE A 84 2.88 -12.00 -7.01
N LEU A 85 2.72 -10.73 -7.38
CA LEU A 85 1.74 -10.30 -8.36
C LEU A 85 2.01 -10.94 -9.73
N ASN A 86 3.27 -11.08 -10.14
CA ASN A 86 3.66 -11.70 -11.40
C ASN A 86 3.50 -13.24 -11.40
N SER A 87 3.58 -13.87 -10.23
CA SER A 87 3.40 -15.33 -10.09
C SER A 87 1.94 -15.80 -10.19
N HIS A 88 0.97 -14.88 -10.12
CA HIS A 88 -0.46 -15.22 -10.16
C HIS A 88 -1.23 -14.32 -11.14
N HIS A 89 -2.36 -14.81 -11.64
CA HIS A 89 -3.28 -13.97 -12.41
C HIS A 89 -4.36 -13.41 -11.49
N TYR A 90 -4.46 -12.09 -11.38
CA TYR A 90 -5.50 -11.40 -10.61
C TYR A 90 -6.55 -10.78 -11.54
N CYS A 91 -7.82 -11.16 -11.37
CA CYS A 91 -8.96 -10.53 -12.04
C CYS A 91 -9.62 -9.44 -11.17
N ARG A 92 -10.72 -8.84 -11.64
CA ARG A 92 -11.44 -7.81 -10.88
C ARG A 92 -12.09 -8.39 -9.62
N GLU A 93 -12.59 -9.62 -9.69
CA GLU A 93 -13.21 -10.33 -8.57
C GLU A 93 -12.18 -10.62 -7.47
N ASP A 94 -10.94 -10.94 -7.86
CA ASP A 94 -9.85 -11.15 -6.90
C ASP A 94 -9.52 -9.87 -6.13
N LYS A 95 -9.53 -8.71 -6.79
CA LYS A 95 -9.34 -7.42 -6.12
C LYS A 95 -10.36 -7.20 -5.02
N LYS A 96 -11.63 -7.52 -5.28
CA LYS A 96 -12.70 -7.41 -4.28
C LYS A 96 -12.43 -8.34 -3.10
N LYS A 97 -12.06 -9.59 -3.34
CA LYS A 97 -11.70 -10.55 -2.28
C LYS A 97 -10.52 -10.07 -1.43
N VAL A 98 -9.47 -9.54 -2.07
CA VAL A 98 -8.31 -8.98 -1.37
C VAL A 98 -8.74 -7.78 -0.51
N LEU A 99 -9.58 -6.90 -1.03
CA LEU A 99 -10.14 -5.78 -0.26
C LEU A 99 -10.95 -6.28 0.94
N ASP A 100 -11.81 -7.29 0.76
CA ASP A 100 -12.60 -7.88 1.85
C ASP A 100 -11.68 -8.45 2.95
N TYR A 101 -10.58 -9.12 2.59
CA TYR A 101 -9.58 -9.60 3.54
C TYR A 101 -8.80 -8.49 4.26
N LEU A 102 -8.52 -7.37 3.58
CA LEU A 102 -7.88 -6.20 4.19
C LEU A 102 -8.85 -5.51 5.17
N SER A 103 -10.12 -5.37 4.79
CA SER A 103 -11.18 -4.72 5.57
C SER A 103 -11.64 -5.53 6.79
N PHE A 104 -11.47 -6.86 6.78
CA PHE A 104 -11.90 -7.72 7.89
C PHE A 104 -11.25 -7.37 9.25
N LYS A 105 -10.02 -6.86 9.24
CA LYS A 105 -9.32 -6.40 10.44
C LYS A 105 -8.59 -5.09 10.16
N PRO A 106 -8.72 -4.07 11.02
CA PRO A 106 -7.94 -2.84 10.90
C PRO A 106 -6.44 -3.12 10.75
N ILE A 107 -5.79 -2.35 9.88
CA ILE A 107 -4.34 -2.39 9.68
C ILE A 107 -3.78 -1.17 10.39
N GLU A 108 -3.18 -1.39 11.55
CA GLU A 108 -2.40 -0.36 12.24
C GLU A 108 -1.00 -0.31 11.62
N SER A 109 -0.59 0.87 11.18
CA SER A 109 0.70 1.14 10.56
C SER A 109 1.39 2.26 11.30
N THR A 110 2.67 2.08 11.60
CA THR A 110 3.50 3.15 12.16
C THR A 110 4.13 3.93 11.01
N ILE A 111 3.86 5.22 10.95
CA ILE A 111 4.42 6.12 9.96
C ILE A 111 5.70 6.71 10.56
N HIS A 112 6.81 6.54 9.87
CA HIS A 112 8.11 7.08 10.23
C HIS A 112 8.38 8.30 9.36
N PHE A 113 8.45 9.47 10.00
CA PHE A 113 8.83 10.72 9.32
C PHE A 113 10.37 10.85 9.31
N PRO A 114 10.94 11.44 8.25
CA PRO A 114 12.37 11.70 8.19
C PRO A 114 12.79 12.77 9.23
N ASP A 115 14.10 12.95 9.35
CA ASP A 115 14.72 14.05 10.09
C ASP A 115 14.31 14.17 11.57
N GLY A 116 13.91 13.05 12.19
CA GLY A 116 13.61 12.99 13.61
C GLY A 116 12.26 13.61 14.01
N LYS A 117 11.40 13.98 13.03
CA LYS A 117 10.03 14.49 13.29
C LYS A 117 9.18 13.51 14.11
N GLY A 118 9.56 12.22 14.12
CA GLY A 118 9.03 11.19 15.00
C GLY A 118 8.18 10.17 14.26
N THR A 119 7.27 9.53 14.98
CA THR A 119 6.41 8.48 14.43
C THR A 119 4.94 8.73 14.77
N LEU A 120 4.04 8.38 13.84
CA LEU A 120 2.60 8.45 14.04
C LEU A 120 1.96 7.08 13.83
N SER A 121 1.12 6.62 14.77
CA SER A 121 0.36 5.39 14.60
C SER A 121 -0.96 5.70 13.90
N VAL A 122 -1.18 5.10 12.73
CA VAL A 122 -2.37 5.35 11.92
C VAL A 122 -3.09 4.03 11.62
N LYS A 123 -4.40 4.01 11.87
CA LYS A 123 -5.28 2.95 11.38
C LYS A 123 -5.59 3.24 9.92
N MET A 124 -5.20 2.33 9.03
CA MET A 124 -5.53 2.44 7.60
C MET A 124 -7.05 2.44 7.43
N PRO A 125 -7.64 3.52 6.89
CA PRO A 125 -9.07 3.55 6.57
C PRO A 125 -9.42 2.56 5.46
N SER A 126 -10.67 2.08 5.43
CA SER A 126 -11.15 1.17 4.38
C SER A 126 -11.02 1.77 2.98
N GLU A 127 -11.24 3.08 2.86
CA GLU A 127 -11.15 3.83 1.60
C GLU A 127 -9.71 3.82 1.08
N ALA A 128 -8.74 3.98 1.99
CA ALA A 128 -7.32 3.90 1.68
C ALA A 128 -6.92 2.51 1.19
N ALA A 129 -7.47 1.43 1.75
CA ALA A 129 -7.20 0.07 1.28
C ALA A 129 -7.71 -0.15 -0.16
N GLY A 130 -8.87 0.41 -0.49
CA GLY A 130 -9.39 0.42 -1.85
C GLY A 130 -8.48 1.16 -2.83
N GLN A 131 -8.07 2.38 -2.47
CA GLN A 131 -7.16 3.19 -3.29
C GLN A 131 -5.78 2.56 -3.44
N PHE A 132 -5.22 2.03 -2.35
CA PHE A 132 -3.97 1.27 -2.36
C PHE A 132 -4.01 0.14 -3.40
N LEU A 133 -5.07 -0.66 -3.43
CA LEU A 133 -5.22 -1.74 -4.41
C LEU A 133 -5.44 -1.24 -5.85
N ILE A 134 -6.09 -0.08 -6.04
CA ILE A 134 -6.19 0.58 -7.35
C ILE A 134 -4.79 0.96 -7.85
N ARG A 135 -4.01 1.66 -7.01
CA ARG A 135 -2.68 2.18 -7.35
C ARG A 135 -1.65 1.06 -7.53
N LEU A 136 -1.70 0.02 -6.72
CA LEU A 136 -0.86 -1.17 -6.86
C LEU A 136 -1.06 -1.87 -8.20
N ASN A 137 -2.23 -1.66 -8.84
CA ASN A 137 -2.54 -2.13 -10.17
C ASN A 137 -2.28 -3.63 -10.35
N ILE A 138 -2.83 -4.45 -9.44
CA ILE A 138 -2.59 -5.89 -9.34
C ILE A 138 -2.94 -6.69 -10.62
N HIS A 139 -3.63 -6.06 -11.56
CA HIS A 139 -4.04 -6.59 -12.86
C HIS A 139 -2.97 -6.40 -13.95
N ARG A 140 -2.05 -5.45 -13.76
CA ARG A 140 -1.05 -5.07 -14.76
C ARG A 140 0.06 -6.10 -14.77
N LYS A 141 0.14 -6.87 -15.84
CA LYS A 141 1.38 -7.58 -16.19
C LYS A 141 2.37 -6.57 -16.74
N ILE A 142 3.63 -6.65 -16.31
CA ILE A 142 4.71 -6.12 -17.13
C ILE A 142 4.66 -6.88 -18.45
N ASP A 143 4.50 -6.13 -19.54
CA ASP A 143 4.55 -6.68 -20.88
C ASP A 143 5.96 -7.28 -21.05
N LYS A 144 6.05 -8.60 -21.20
CA LYS A 144 7.33 -9.33 -21.27
C LYS A 144 8.27 -8.81 -22.38
N ARG A 145 7.74 -8.02 -23.31
CA ARG A 145 8.50 -7.34 -24.36
C ARG A 145 9.46 -6.27 -23.84
N ILE A 146 9.18 -5.66 -22.68
CA ILE A 146 10.04 -4.61 -22.10
C ILE A 146 11.20 -5.24 -21.31
N SER A 147 11.01 -6.41 -20.68
CA SER A 147 12.10 -7.12 -19.98
C SER A 147 13.21 -7.61 -20.92
N ALA A 148 12.91 -7.84 -22.20
CA ALA A 148 13.93 -8.22 -23.20
C ALA A 148 14.77 -7.05 -23.72
N ALA A 149 14.43 -5.80 -23.37
CA ALA A 149 15.09 -4.60 -23.88
C ALA A 149 16.11 -3.98 -22.90
N ILE A 150 16.27 -4.54 -21.69
CA ILE A 150 17.16 -4.01 -20.63
C ILE A 150 18.41 -4.90 -20.45
N GLU A 151 18.51 -6.04 -21.17
CA GLU A 151 19.71 -6.90 -21.22
C GLU A 151 20.59 -6.62 -22.46
N THR A 152 20.73 -5.36 -22.90
CA THR A 152 21.73 -4.98 -23.93
C THR A 152 22.61 -3.86 -23.38
#